data_AF-A0A7V0NZR0-F1
#
_entry.id   AF-A0A7V0NZR0-F1
#
_cell.length_a   1.000
_cell.length_b   1.000
_cell.length_c   1.000
_cell.angle_alpha   90.00
_cell.angle_beta   90.00
_cell.angle_gamma   90.00
#
_symmetry.space_group_name_H-M   'P 1'
#
loop_
_entity.id
_entity.type
_entity.pdbx_description
1 polymer ?
#
loop_
_entity_poly.entity_id
_entity_poly.type
_entity_poly.pdbx_seq_one_letter_code
_entity_poly.pdbx_strand_id
1 'polypeptide(L)'
;MKRWLRKFENAMAAAAFAEAGEFETARESLKEERTILLALRGREADRNAFRYALNTCKRIGAGMEILYVSEIAAGLLKEFRSQLKKEGIECGIIQKSGSLEQEIRNYTDAKGDILFVVIEVSEGVNIHNKKADKIIANTWGKLKCPLVVVSEGNSAFAT
;
A
#
# COMPACT_ATOMS: atom_id res chain seq x y z
N MET A 1 -11.28 -11.61 11.53
CA MET A 1 -10.64 -12.72 12.25
C MET A 1 -9.42 -12.19 12.99
N LYS A 2 -9.11 -12.62 14.22
CA LYS A 2 -8.00 -12.06 15.01
C LYS A 2 -6.66 -12.55 14.44
N ARG A 3 -5.71 -11.64 14.21
CA ARG A 3 -4.37 -11.86 13.64
C ARG A 3 -3.61 -13.08 14.18
N TRP A 4 -3.71 -13.33 15.49
CA TRP A 4 -3.02 -14.45 16.13
C TRP A 4 -3.53 -15.83 15.67
N LEU A 5 -4.83 -15.96 15.36
CA LEU A 5 -5.42 -17.19 14.84
C LEU A 5 -4.86 -17.49 13.45
N ARG A 6 -4.83 -16.49 12.56
CA ARG A 6 -4.26 -16.63 11.21
C ARG A 6 -2.78 -17.01 11.24
N LYS A 7 -1.99 -16.41 12.14
CA LYS A 7 -0.57 -16.77 12.31
C LYS A 7 -0.41 -18.22 12.78
N PHE A 8 -1.27 -18.68 13.67
CA PHE A 8 -1.27 -20.07 14.15
C PHE A 8 -1.67 -21.06 13.05
N GLU A 9 -2.74 -20.78 12.31
CA GLU A 9 -3.19 -21.58 11.16
C GLU A 9 -2.10 -21.68 10.08
N ASN A 10 -1.48 -20.56 9.73
CA ASN A 10 -0.36 -20.51 8.80
C ASN A 10 0.84 -21.34 9.26
N ALA A 11 1.17 -21.32 10.56
CA ALA A 11 2.25 -22.12 11.11
C ALA A 11 1.94 -23.62 11.08
N MET A 12 0.71 -24.02 11.39
CA MET A 12 0.30 -25.43 11.29
C MET A 12 0.28 -25.92 9.84
N ALA A 13 -0.24 -25.11 8.91
CA ALA A 13 -0.20 -25.41 7.48
C ALA A 13 1.25 -25.56 6.99
N ALA A 14 2.13 -24.64 7.38
CA ALA A 14 3.54 -24.71 7.04
C ALA A 14 4.23 -25.98 7.55
N ALA A 15 3.94 -26.38 8.79
CA ALA A 15 4.46 -27.62 9.37
C ALA A 15 4.01 -28.84 8.57
N ALA A 16 2.72 -28.95 8.24
CA ALA A 16 2.18 -30.05 7.45
C ALA A 16 2.80 -30.14 6.04
N PHE A 17 2.96 -29.01 5.34
CA PHE A 17 3.65 -28.99 4.04
C PHE A 17 5.12 -29.37 4.15
N ALA A 18 5.81 -28.93 5.20
CA ALA A 18 7.20 -29.30 5.44
C ALA A 18 7.36 -30.81 5.72
N GLU A 19 6.43 -31.41 6.47
CA GLU A 19 6.38 -32.86 6.72
C GLU A 19 6.15 -33.68 5.45
N ALA A 20 5.37 -33.14 4.50
CA ALA A 20 5.16 -33.74 3.18
C ALA A 20 6.34 -33.52 2.20
N GLY A 21 7.40 -32.81 2.61
CA GLY A 21 8.54 -32.46 1.75
C GLY A 21 8.28 -31.28 0.81
N GLU A 22 7.15 -30.58 0.96
CA GLU A 22 6.80 -29.38 0.17
C GLU A 22 7.34 -28.10 0.80
N PHE A 23 8.66 -27.95 0.81
CA PHE A 23 9.34 -26.84 1.51
C PHE A 23 9.00 -25.45 0.95
N GLU A 24 8.77 -25.33 -0.37
CA GLU A 24 8.34 -24.07 -0.99
C GLU A 24 6.95 -23.67 -0.46
N THR A 25 5.96 -24.56 -0.52
CA THR A 25 4.60 -24.34 -0.01
C THR A 25 4.58 -24.05 1.49
N ALA A 26 5.44 -24.74 2.26
CA ALA A 26 5.62 -24.47 3.68
C ALA A 26 6.11 -23.03 3.92
N ARG A 27 7.10 -22.58 3.14
CA ARG A 27 7.62 -21.22 3.23
C ARG A 27 6.58 -20.18 2.78
N GLU A 28 5.77 -20.47 1.78
CA GLU A 28 4.69 -19.59 1.34
C GLU A 28 3.58 -19.45 2.39
N SER A 29 3.28 -20.53 3.12
CA SER A 29 2.32 -20.53 4.23
C SER A 29 2.78 -19.59 5.36
N LEU A 30 4.09 -19.43 5.54
CA LEU A 30 4.69 -18.52 6.51
C LEU A 30 4.88 -17.08 6.01
N LYS A 31 4.66 -16.78 4.72
CA LYS A 31 4.86 -15.42 4.19
C LYS A 31 4.07 -14.41 5.03
N GLU A 32 4.76 -13.32 5.38
CA GLU A 32 4.25 -12.27 6.25
C GLU A 32 2.98 -11.61 5.69
N GLU A 33 2.29 -10.89 6.57
CA GLU A 33 1.04 -10.22 6.24
C GLU A 33 1.26 -9.25 5.09
N ARG A 34 0.65 -9.60 3.96
CA ARG A 34 0.59 -8.77 2.75
C ARG A 34 0.23 -7.33 3.14
N THR A 35 1.13 -6.39 2.88
CA THR A 35 0.95 -4.99 3.25
C THR A 35 0.91 -4.12 2.00
N ILE A 36 -0.04 -3.19 1.96
CA ILE A 36 -0.10 -2.13 0.94
C ILE A 36 0.55 -0.89 1.52
N LEU A 37 1.45 -0.26 0.77
CA LEU A 37 2.03 1.02 1.15
C LEU A 37 1.22 2.16 0.51
N LEU A 38 0.53 2.95 1.31
CA LEU A 38 -0.08 4.20 0.88
C LEU A 38 0.90 5.34 1.14
N ALA A 39 1.33 6.04 0.09
CA ALA A 39 2.27 7.15 0.24
C ALA A 39 1.61 8.49 -0.05
N LEU A 40 1.71 9.42 0.90
CA LEU A 40 0.91 10.64 0.96
C LEU A 40 1.77 11.91 0.97
N ARG A 41 1.22 12.98 0.38
CA ARG A 41 1.79 14.34 0.44
C ARG A 41 1.13 15.24 1.49
N GLY A 42 0.03 14.81 2.09
CA GLY A 42 -0.75 15.58 3.06
C GLY A 42 -1.78 16.52 2.43
N ARG A 43 -2.35 16.19 1.28
CA ARG A 43 -3.30 17.01 0.52
C ARG A 43 -4.68 16.36 0.50
N GLU A 44 -5.74 17.13 0.26
CA GLU A 44 -7.11 16.58 0.18
C GLU A 44 -7.25 15.48 -0.89
N ALA A 45 -6.52 15.58 -2.00
CA ALA A 45 -6.53 14.56 -3.06
C ALA A 45 -6.04 13.18 -2.57
N ASP A 46 -5.25 13.10 -1.49
CA ASP A 46 -4.81 11.85 -0.87
C ASP A 46 -5.98 10.97 -0.42
N ARG A 47 -7.18 11.55 -0.22
CA ARG A 47 -8.41 10.79 0.10
C ARG A 47 -8.77 9.76 -0.97
N ASN A 48 -8.53 10.07 -2.24
CA ASN A 48 -8.84 9.13 -3.33
C ASN A 48 -7.89 7.93 -3.31
N ALA A 49 -6.59 8.19 -3.14
CA ALA A 49 -5.58 7.14 -2.95
C ALA A 49 -5.88 6.30 -1.70
N PHE A 50 -6.24 6.95 -0.58
CA PHE A 50 -6.63 6.27 0.65
C PHE A 50 -7.85 5.37 0.44
N ARG A 51 -8.92 5.88 -0.19
CA ARG A 51 -10.14 5.11 -0.46
C ARG A 51 -9.87 3.89 -1.34
N TYR A 52 -9.02 4.05 -2.37
CA TYR A 52 -8.58 2.93 -3.20
C TYR A 52 -7.83 1.88 -2.37
N ALA A 53 -6.83 2.30 -1.58
CA ALA A 53 -6.03 1.42 -0.75
C ALA A 53 -6.90 0.68 0.29
N LEU A 54 -7.82 1.39 0.96
CA LEU A 54 -8.73 0.84 1.96
C LEU A 54 -9.61 -0.26 1.36
N ASN A 55 -10.25 0.01 0.23
CA ASN A 55 -11.09 -0.96 -0.46
C ASN A 55 -10.29 -2.19 -0.90
N THR A 56 -9.03 -1.98 -1.28
CA THR A 56 -8.16 -3.08 -1.68
C THR A 56 -7.77 -3.95 -0.48
N CYS A 57 -7.35 -3.34 0.64
CA CYS A 57 -7.10 -4.03 1.91
C CYS A 57 -8.30 -4.91 2.34
N LYS A 58 -9.53 -4.37 2.25
CA LYS A 58 -10.76 -5.11 2.57
C LYS A 58 -10.95 -6.34 1.68
N ARG A 59 -10.68 -6.23 0.39
CA ARG A 59 -10.89 -7.31 -0.59
C ARG A 59 -9.86 -8.43 -0.48
N ILE A 60 -8.59 -8.08 -0.23
CA ILE A 60 -7.50 -9.06 -0.27
C ILE A 60 -7.00 -9.48 1.12
N GLY A 61 -7.57 -8.93 2.19
CA GLY A 61 -7.16 -9.24 3.57
C GLY A 61 -5.75 -8.73 3.93
N ALA A 62 -5.31 -7.65 3.29
CA ALA A 62 -4.00 -7.03 3.49
C ALA A 62 -4.04 -5.95 4.57
N GLY A 63 -2.90 -5.77 5.25
CA GLY A 63 -2.64 -4.60 6.10
C GLY A 63 -2.35 -3.35 5.26
N MET A 64 -2.26 -2.20 5.93
CA MET A 64 -1.87 -0.95 5.31
C MET A 64 -0.74 -0.29 6.10
N GLU A 65 0.22 0.27 5.39
CA GLU A 65 1.16 1.22 5.96
C GLU A 65 1.03 2.56 5.25
N ILE A 66 1.05 3.63 6.03
CA ILE A 66 0.93 4.99 5.52
C ILE A 66 2.29 5.67 5.67
N LEU A 67 2.99 5.88 4.56
CA LEU A 67 4.21 6.67 4.52
C LEU A 67 3.86 8.09 4.13
N TYR A 68 4.40 9.07 4.85
CA TYR A 68 4.21 10.46 4.48
C TYR A 68 5.47 11.30 4.65
N VAL A 69 5.60 12.27 3.74
CA VAL A 69 6.72 13.21 3.69
C VAL A 69 6.16 14.63 3.69
N SER A 70 5.96 15.18 4.88
CA SER A 70 5.52 16.57 5.16
C SER A 70 5.17 16.70 6.65
N GLU A 71 5.07 17.92 7.16
CA GLU A 71 4.24 18.21 8.35
C GLU A 71 2.77 18.04 7.95
N ILE A 72 2.30 16.80 7.97
CA ILE A 72 0.90 16.51 7.66
C ILE A 72 -0.03 17.16 8.67
N ALA A 73 -1.11 17.73 8.13
CA ALA A 73 -2.34 18.03 8.83
C ALA A 73 -2.81 16.79 9.63
N ALA A 74 -2.47 16.74 10.91
CA ALA A 74 -2.78 15.64 11.83
C ALA A 74 -4.25 15.17 11.78
N GLY A 75 -5.16 16.03 11.33
CA GLY A 75 -6.55 15.71 11.04
C GLY A 75 -6.75 14.58 10.02
N LEU A 76 -6.06 14.61 8.87
CA LEU A 76 -6.27 13.63 7.80
C LEU A 76 -5.80 12.23 8.22
N LEU A 77 -4.63 12.13 8.84
CA LEU A 77 -4.13 10.85 9.38
C LEU A 77 -5.03 10.31 10.49
N LYS A 78 -5.57 11.18 11.36
CA LYS A 78 -6.51 10.78 12.41
C LYS A 78 -7.79 10.20 11.80
N GLU A 79 -8.29 10.82 10.74
CA GLU A 79 -9.43 10.32 9.99
C GLU A 79 -9.15 8.95 9.36
N PHE A 80 -8.06 8.81 8.61
CA PHE A 80 -7.66 7.57 7.95
C PHE A 80 -7.48 6.43 8.94
N ARG A 81 -6.82 6.69 10.06
CA ARG A 81 -6.65 5.72 11.15
C ARG A 81 -7.99 5.29 11.76
N SER A 82 -8.94 6.21 11.90
CA SER A 82 -10.28 5.89 12.39
C SER A 82 -11.01 4.95 11.43
N GLN A 83 -10.95 5.21 10.12
CA GLN A 83 -11.59 4.37 9.11
C GLN A 83 -10.96 2.96 9.06
N LEU A 84 -9.62 2.85 9.06
CA LEU A 84 -8.93 1.56 9.09
C LEU A 84 -9.28 0.75 10.34
N LYS A 85 -9.35 1.40 11.51
CA LYS A 85 -9.74 0.75 12.77
C LYS A 85 -11.17 0.22 12.72
N LYS A 86 -12.13 0.97 12.16
CA LYS A 86 -13.52 0.51 12.00
C LYS A 86 -13.61 -0.74 11.14
N GLU A 87 -12.77 -0.83 10.13
CA GLU A 87 -12.71 -1.97 9.20
C GLU A 87 -11.82 -3.13 9.72
N GLY A 88 -11.22 -2.98 10.91
CA GLY A 88 -10.34 -4.01 11.50
C GLY A 88 -9.04 -4.21 10.72
N ILE A 89 -8.60 -3.22 9.96
CA ILE A 89 -7.36 -3.26 9.15
C ILE A 89 -6.21 -2.72 10.00
N GLU A 90 -5.12 -3.48 10.07
CA GLU A 90 -3.90 -3.07 10.73
C GLU A 90 -3.23 -1.91 9.97
N CYS A 91 -2.80 -0.90 10.71
CA CYS A 91 -2.21 0.32 10.15
C CYS A 91 -0.89 0.67 10.85
N GLY A 92 0.20 0.66 10.09
CA GLY A 92 1.45 1.34 10.47
C GLY A 92 1.47 2.77 9.90
N ILE A 93 1.99 3.73 10.66
CA ILE A 93 2.17 5.12 10.19
C ILE A 93 3.66 5.43 10.26
N ILE A 94 4.22 5.89 9.14
CA ILE A 94 5.65 6.14 8.95
C ILE A 94 5.83 7.59 8.49
N GLN A 95 6.40 8.41 9.38
CA GLN A 95 6.78 9.77 9.04
C GLN A 95 8.21 9.80 8.52
N LYS A 96 8.43 10.48 7.40
CA LYS A 96 9.74 10.71 6.81
C LYS A 96 9.92 12.18 6.43
N SER A 97 11.16 12.57 6.19
CA SER A 97 11.53 13.89 5.66
C SER A 97 12.24 13.72 4.30
N GLY A 98 12.18 14.73 3.44
CA GLY A 98 12.85 14.72 2.13
C GLY A 98 11.91 14.59 0.93
N SER A 99 12.28 13.75 -0.05
CA SER A 99 11.46 13.47 -1.24
C SER A 99 10.63 12.21 -1.01
N LEU A 100 9.32 12.30 -1.29
CA LEU A 100 8.39 11.17 -1.18
C LEU A 100 8.85 9.98 -2.02
N GLU A 101 9.31 10.25 -3.24
CA GLU A 101 9.78 9.27 -4.20
C GLU A 101 11.00 8.50 -3.69
N GLN A 102 11.96 9.22 -3.08
CA GLN A 102 13.13 8.58 -2.51
C GLN A 102 12.78 7.75 -1.27
N GLU A 103 11.89 8.26 -0.42
CA GLU A 103 11.49 7.57 0.80
C GLU A 103 10.66 6.32 0.51
N ILE A 104 9.80 6.33 -0.52
CA ILE A 104 9.12 5.13 -1.00
C ILE A 104 10.13 4.08 -1.48
N ARG A 105 11.14 4.47 -2.26
CA ARG A 105 12.20 3.55 -2.71
C ARG A 105 12.96 2.96 -1.53
N ASN A 106 13.46 3.81 -0.63
CA ASN A 106 14.18 3.39 0.57
C ASN A 106 13.36 2.41 1.41
N TYR A 107 12.06 2.68 1.57
CA TYR A 107 11.16 1.84 2.35
C TYR A 107 10.91 0.48 1.71
N THR A 108 10.55 0.47 0.42
CA THR A 108 10.26 -0.76 -0.33
C THR A 108 11.51 -1.60 -0.62
N ASP A 109 12.70 -0.99 -0.67
CA ASP A 109 13.97 -1.73 -0.76
C ASP A 109 14.33 -2.44 0.55
N ALA A 110 14.02 -1.82 1.69
CA ALA A 110 14.27 -2.39 3.01
C ALA A 110 13.22 -3.44 3.42
N LYS A 111 12.01 -3.36 2.86
CA LYS A 111 10.85 -4.15 3.29
C LYS A 111 10.26 -4.98 2.15
N GLY A 112 10.41 -6.30 2.24
CA GLY A 112 10.12 -7.25 1.16
C GLY A 112 8.66 -7.75 1.05
N ASP A 113 7.78 -7.38 1.98
CA ASP A 113 6.38 -7.83 2.08
C ASP A 113 5.36 -6.79 1.57
N ILE A 114 5.84 -5.69 0.97
CA ILE A 114 4.98 -4.70 0.31
C ILE A 114 4.46 -5.24 -1.02
N LEU A 115 3.14 -5.42 -1.12
CA LEU A 115 2.48 -5.90 -2.33
C LEU A 115 2.57 -4.90 -3.48
N PHE A 116 2.30 -3.62 -3.20
CA PHE A 116 2.39 -2.51 -4.14
C PHE A 116 2.28 -1.19 -3.37
N VAL A 117 2.70 -0.11 -4.03
CA VAL A 117 2.59 1.25 -3.52
C VAL A 117 1.40 1.93 -4.17
N VAL A 118 0.58 2.64 -3.39
CA VAL A 118 -0.50 3.51 -3.87
C VAL A 118 -0.05 4.96 -3.69
N ILE A 119 -0.07 5.73 -4.76
CA ILE A 119 0.18 7.17 -4.74
C ILE A 119 -0.99 7.93 -5.34
N GLU A 120 -1.20 9.14 -4.85
CA GLU A 120 -1.99 10.15 -5.54
C GLU A 120 -1.10 10.92 -6.52
N VAL A 121 -1.65 11.26 -7.68
CA VAL A 121 -1.04 12.19 -8.62
C VAL A 121 -2.05 13.31 -8.92
N SER A 122 -1.75 14.50 -8.42
CA SER A 122 -2.60 15.69 -8.58
C SER A 122 -2.79 16.08 -10.05
N GLU A 123 -3.96 16.67 -10.35
CA GLU A 123 -4.36 17.12 -11.67
C GLU A 123 -3.26 17.92 -12.40
N GLY A 124 -2.98 17.53 -13.64
CA GLY A 124 -1.89 18.07 -14.47
C GLY A 124 -1.04 16.97 -15.12
N VAL A 125 -0.99 15.79 -14.51
CA VAL A 125 -0.46 14.57 -15.13
C VAL A 125 -1.63 13.84 -15.77
N ASN A 126 -2.01 14.28 -16.96
CA ASN A 126 -3.02 13.59 -17.75
C ASN A 126 -2.46 12.19 -18.09
N ILE A 127 -2.95 11.15 -17.42
CA ILE A 127 -2.46 9.75 -17.53
C ILE A 127 -2.62 9.21 -18.97
N HIS A 128 -3.33 9.94 -19.84
CA HIS A 128 -3.44 9.66 -21.27
C HIS A 128 -2.45 10.44 -22.16
N ASN A 129 -1.39 11.02 -21.59
CA ASN A 129 -0.35 11.74 -22.35
C ASN A 129 1.01 11.05 -22.22
N LYS A 130 1.69 10.80 -23.35
CA LYS A 130 3.06 10.25 -23.41
C LYS A 130 4.07 10.96 -22.48
N LYS A 131 3.83 12.23 -22.14
CA LYS A 131 4.66 12.97 -21.17
C LYS A 131 4.47 12.48 -19.73
N ALA A 132 3.25 12.16 -19.31
CA ALA A 132 2.93 11.63 -17.99
C ALA A 132 3.57 10.25 -17.79
N ASP A 133 3.40 9.35 -18.77
CA ASP A 133 4.00 8.02 -18.75
C ASP A 133 5.51 8.08 -18.63
N LYS A 134 6.16 9.01 -19.33
CA LYS A 134 7.61 9.21 -19.26
C LYS A 134 8.06 9.71 -17.89
N ILE A 135 7.29 10.59 -17.25
CA ILE A 135 7.59 11.07 -15.88
C ILE A 135 7.46 9.91 -14.89
N ILE A 136 6.38 9.13 -14.96
CA ILE A 136 6.16 7.97 -14.09
C ILE A 136 7.26 6.93 -14.31
N ALA A 137 7.54 6.55 -15.56
CA ALA A 137 8.58 5.59 -15.89
C ALA A 137 9.97 6.04 -15.42
N ASN A 138 10.34 7.31 -15.63
CA ASN A 138 11.62 7.84 -15.18
C ASN A 138 11.73 7.93 -13.66
N THR A 139 10.62 8.21 -12.96
CA THR A 139 10.61 8.38 -11.51
C THR A 139 10.58 7.04 -10.78
N TRP A 140 9.87 6.05 -11.32
CA TRP A 140 9.54 4.79 -10.64
C TRP A 140 10.12 3.54 -11.29
N GLY A 141 10.86 3.67 -12.40
CA GLY A 141 11.39 2.51 -13.15
C GLY A 141 12.35 1.59 -12.39
N LYS A 142 12.76 1.95 -11.17
CA LYS A 142 13.60 1.13 -10.27
C LYS A 142 12.84 0.55 -9.07
N LEU A 143 11.52 0.78 -8.97
CA LEU A 143 10.72 0.26 -7.86
C LEU A 143 10.59 -1.26 -8.00
N LYS A 144 10.88 -2.00 -6.93
CA LYS A 144 10.85 -3.48 -6.91
C LYS A 144 9.46 -4.08 -6.72
N CYS A 145 8.46 -3.25 -6.50
CA CYS A 145 7.06 -3.66 -6.39
C CYS A 145 6.18 -2.82 -7.34
N PRO A 146 4.98 -3.32 -7.70
CA PRO A 146 4.05 -2.56 -8.51
C PRO A 146 3.71 -1.20 -7.90
N LEU A 147 3.45 -0.22 -8.76
CA LEU A 147 2.95 1.10 -8.40
C LEU A 147 1.54 1.26 -8.92
N VAL A 148 0.63 1.64 -8.04
CA VAL A 148 -0.72 2.06 -8.38
C VAL A 148 -0.80 3.57 -8.30
N VAL A 149 -1.19 4.19 -9.40
CA VAL A 149 -1.39 5.62 -9.51
C VAL A 149 -2.89 5.90 -9.49
N VAL A 150 -3.34 6.66 -8.50
CA VAL A 150 -4.73 7.10 -8.39
C VAL A 150 -4.79 8.56 -8.82
N SER A 151 -5.66 8.84 -9.78
CA SER A 151 -5.99 10.20 -10.23
C SER A 151 -7.47 10.47 -9.99
N GLU A 152 -7.84 11.74 -9.96
CA GLU A 152 -9.25 12.13 -10.02
C GLU A 152 -9.80 11.75 -11.39
N GLY A 153 -10.79 10.86 -11.40
CA GLY A 153 -11.53 10.53 -12.61
C GLY A 153 -12.41 11.72 -12.98
N ASN A 154 -12.28 12.21 -14.21
CA ASN A 154 -13.24 13.14 -14.79
C ASN A 154 -14.65 12.54 -14.60
N SER A 155 -15.57 13.29 -14.00
CA SER A 155 -16.92 12.85 -13.60
C SER A 155 -17.87 12.50 -14.76
N ALA A 156 -17.33 12.26 -15.96
CA ALA A 156 -18.07 12.06 -17.20
C ALA A 156 -18.75 10.69 -17.36
N PHE A 157 -18.59 9.76 -16.41
CA PHE A 157 -19.18 8.41 -16.49
C PHE A 157 -20.15 8.07 -15.34
N ALA A 158 -20.64 9.08 -14.62
CA ALA A 158 -21.83 8.90 -13.79
C ALA A 158 -23.09 9.12 -14.65
N THR A 159 -23.47 8.10 -15.41
CA THR A 159 -24.82 7.96 -16.01
C THR A 159 -25.67 7.08 -15.12
#